data_AF-A0A3D3CQ42-F1
#
_entry.id   AF-A0A3D3CQ42-F1
#
_cell.length_a   1.000
_cell.length_b   1.000
_cell.length_c   1.000
_cell.angle_alpha   90.00
_cell.angle_beta   90.00
_cell.angle_gamma   90.00
#
_symmetry.space_group_name_H-M   'P 1'
#
loop_
_entity.id
_entity.type
_entity.pdbx_description
1 polymer ?
#
loop_
_entity_poly.entity_id
_entity_poly.type
_entity_poly.pdbx_seq_one_letter_code
_entity_poly.pdbx_strand_id
1 'polypeptide(L)'
;MKEILTFADQLNKRKWWHSPPVDKAAYKKRGMFLTSSYKECEFYGRPLDKPIKVNVSHPLVDTEKNIIRFLFGNNSSQMLAYADLIKGTTKEPLKVRFKLDRDLFNAAKNKNHDAIAVVAEEELGKIKNHKLPRSVELNVLDTEGGILK
;
A
#
# COMPACT_ATOMS: atom_id res chain seq x y z
N MET A 1 -14.03 -8.02 -28.15
CA MET A 1 -14.22 -7.23 -26.92
C MET A 1 -12.86 -7.02 -26.29
N LYS A 2 -12.50 -5.80 -25.85
CA LYS A 2 -11.25 -5.60 -25.10
C LYS A 2 -11.44 -6.19 -23.70
N GLU A 3 -10.57 -7.11 -23.31
CA GLU A 3 -10.55 -7.68 -21.96
C GLU A 3 -10.31 -6.57 -20.93
N ILE A 4 -11.20 -6.45 -19.94
CA ILE A 4 -11.04 -5.50 -18.84
C ILE A 4 -10.07 -6.13 -17.86
N LEU A 5 -8.89 -5.54 -17.71
CA LEU A 5 -7.89 -6.01 -16.77
C LEU A 5 -8.36 -5.77 -15.33
N THR A 6 -8.22 -6.77 -14.48
CA THR A 6 -8.44 -6.62 -13.04
C THR A 6 -7.38 -5.69 -12.42
N PHE A 7 -7.60 -5.23 -11.20
CA PHE A 7 -6.54 -4.48 -10.49
C PHE A 7 -5.31 -5.34 -10.25
N ALA A 8 -5.47 -6.63 -9.94
CA ALA A 8 -4.37 -7.58 -9.82
C ALA A 8 -3.52 -7.62 -11.11
N ASP A 9 -4.15 -7.77 -12.27
CA ASP A 9 -3.45 -7.76 -13.57
C ASP A 9 -2.67 -6.46 -13.79
N GLN A 10 -3.28 -5.32 -13.43
CA GLN A 10 -2.67 -4.02 -13.60
C GLN A 10 -1.50 -3.79 -12.65
N LEU A 11 -1.56 -4.31 -11.42
CA LEU A 11 -0.47 -4.26 -10.45
C LEU A 11 0.70 -5.17 -10.87
N ASN A 12 0.41 -6.40 -11.30
CA ASN A 12 1.43 -7.40 -11.69
C ASN A 12 2.21 -7.00 -12.95
N LYS A 13 1.57 -6.26 -13.87
CA LYS A 13 2.22 -5.76 -15.08
C LYS A 13 3.26 -4.66 -14.81
N ARG A 14 3.17 -3.95 -13.68
CA ARG A 14 4.04 -2.81 -13.36
C ARG A 14 5.45 -3.23 -12.95
N LYS A 15 6.33 -2.23 -12.91
CA LYS A 15 7.65 -2.28 -12.30
C LYS A 15 7.54 -1.52 -11.00
N TRP A 16 7.93 -2.13 -9.89
CA TRP A 16 7.79 -1.56 -8.56
C TRP A 16 9.14 -1.20 -7.97
N TRP A 17 9.25 -0.06 -7.32
CA TRP A 17 10.50 0.38 -6.72
C TRP A 17 10.43 0.27 -5.20
N HIS A 18 11.54 -0.15 -4.59
CA HIS A 18 11.62 -0.39 -3.16
C HIS A 18 12.89 0.23 -2.59
N SER A 19 12.76 0.91 -1.46
CA SER A 19 13.85 1.33 -0.60
C SER A 19 13.87 0.40 0.61
N PRO A 20 14.89 -0.47 0.75
CA PRO A 20 14.97 -1.40 1.86
C PRO A 20 14.95 -0.68 3.21
N PRO A 21 14.12 -1.11 4.18
CA PRO A 21 14.15 -0.57 5.52
C PRO A 21 15.43 -1.01 6.22
N VAL A 22 15.90 -0.19 7.17
CA VAL A 22 17.01 -0.55 8.06
C VAL A 22 16.66 -1.80 8.90
N ASP A 23 15.44 -1.86 9.43
CA ASP A 23 14.93 -3.04 10.13
C ASP A 23 14.36 -4.06 9.13
N LYS A 24 15.10 -5.15 8.87
CA LYS A 24 14.64 -6.25 8.01
C LYS A 24 13.38 -6.94 8.54
N ALA A 25 13.11 -6.89 9.86
CA ALA A 25 11.88 -7.44 10.42
C ALA A 25 10.65 -6.58 10.09
N ALA A 26 10.82 -5.40 9.51
CA ALA A 26 9.71 -4.55 9.07
C ALA A 26 8.75 -5.29 8.12
N TYR A 27 9.27 -6.12 7.20
CA TYR A 27 8.42 -6.86 6.26
C TYR A 27 7.44 -7.79 6.96
N LYS A 28 7.89 -8.49 8.00
CA LYS A 28 7.03 -9.39 8.80
C LYS A 28 5.99 -8.64 9.63
N LYS A 29 6.29 -7.39 10.01
CA LYS A 29 5.45 -6.57 10.87
C LYS A 29 4.40 -5.78 10.10
N ARG A 30 4.72 -5.35 8.88
CA ARG A 30 3.92 -4.35 8.15
C ARG A 30 3.94 -4.50 6.63
N GLY A 31 4.51 -5.57 6.10
CA GLY A 31 4.61 -5.82 4.65
C GLY A 31 5.75 -5.06 3.97
N MET A 32 5.83 -5.20 2.65
CA MET A 32 6.82 -4.55 1.80
C MET A 32 6.17 -3.39 1.02
N PHE A 33 6.59 -2.17 1.35
CA PHE A 33 6.14 -0.94 0.69
C PHE A 33 6.91 -0.70 -0.61
N LEU A 34 6.17 -0.45 -1.68
CA LEU A 34 6.63 -0.30 -3.05
C LEU A 34 5.99 0.94 -3.65
N THR A 35 6.72 1.63 -4.53
CA THR A 35 6.21 2.80 -5.24
C THR A 35 6.17 2.56 -6.74
N SER A 36 5.30 3.29 -7.44
CA SER A 36 5.15 3.22 -8.90
C SER A 36 6.34 3.78 -9.68
N SER A 37 7.20 4.58 -9.06
CA SER A 37 8.39 5.16 -9.70
C SER A 37 9.59 5.22 -8.76
N TYR A 38 10.79 5.23 -9.37
CA TYR A 38 12.06 5.38 -8.66
C TYR A 38 12.07 6.69 -7.84
N LYS A 39 11.63 7.80 -8.45
CA LYS A 39 11.61 9.13 -7.82
C LYS A 39 10.72 9.20 -6.59
N GLU A 40 9.54 8.57 -6.62
CA GLU A 40 8.69 8.46 -5.43
C GLU A 40 9.37 7.62 -4.33
N CYS A 41 10.12 6.60 -4.73
CA CYS A 41 10.83 5.74 -3.80
C CYS A 41 11.96 6.47 -3.06
N GLU A 42 12.62 7.43 -3.73
CA GLU A 42 13.72 8.23 -3.18
C GLU A 42 13.31 9.04 -1.94
N PHE A 43 12.03 9.41 -1.83
CA PHE A 43 11.51 10.07 -0.64
C PHE A 43 11.68 9.22 0.64
N TYR A 44 11.64 7.90 0.51
CA TYR A 44 11.73 6.96 1.63
C TYR A 44 13.15 6.43 1.87
N GLY A 45 14.14 6.82 1.07
CA GLY A 45 15.53 6.36 1.16
C GLY A 45 16.10 5.95 -0.19
N ARG A 46 17.22 5.23 -0.20
CA ARG A 46 17.87 4.80 -1.44
C ARG A 46 17.12 3.62 -2.08
N PRO A 47 16.51 3.78 -3.27
CA PRO A 47 15.85 2.67 -3.94
C PRO A 47 16.86 1.63 -4.43
N LEU A 48 16.40 0.40 -4.62
CA LEU A 48 17.15 -0.62 -5.35
C LEU A 48 17.39 -0.18 -6.81
N ASP A 49 18.54 -0.57 -7.38
CA ASP A 49 18.91 -0.22 -8.76
C ASP A 49 17.98 -0.87 -9.81
N LYS A 50 17.28 -1.94 -9.43
CA LYS A 50 16.33 -2.67 -10.27
C LYS A 50 14.95 -2.70 -9.63
N PRO A 51 13.88 -2.56 -10.42
CA PRO A 51 12.53 -2.69 -9.91
C PRO A 51 12.20 -4.15 -9.59
N ILE A 52 11.34 -4.34 -8.61
CA ILE A 52 10.79 -5.60 -8.16
C ILE A 52 9.55 -5.96 -9.00
N LYS A 53 9.39 -7.26 -9.25
CA LYS A 53 8.15 -7.85 -9.77
C LYS A 53 7.34 -8.45 -8.63
N VAL A 54 6.02 -8.27 -8.71
CA VAL A 54 5.08 -8.74 -7.69
C VAL A 54 4.13 -9.75 -8.29
N ASN A 55 3.58 -10.59 -7.44
CA ASN A 55 2.50 -11.52 -7.75
C ASN A 55 1.35 -11.30 -6.77
N VAL A 56 0.39 -10.49 -7.18
CA VAL A 56 -0.77 -10.07 -6.40
C VAL A 56 -2.03 -10.67 -7.01
N SER A 57 -2.88 -11.26 -6.18
CA SER A 57 -4.13 -11.91 -6.57
C SER A 57 -5.35 -11.19 -6.02
N HIS A 58 -5.31 -10.74 -4.76
CA HIS A 58 -6.46 -10.17 -4.05
C HIS A 58 -6.16 -8.80 -3.41
N PRO A 59 -5.81 -7.78 -4.24
CA PRO A 59 -5.45 -6.47 -3.72
C PRO A 59 -6.66 -5.73 -3.15
N LEU A 60 -6.46 -5.06 -2.02
CA LEU A 60 -7.36 -4.01 -1.55
C LEU A 60 -6.93 -2.67 -2.15
N VAL A 61 -7.74 -2.09 -3.04
CA VAL A 61 -7.39 -0.88 -3.79
C VAL A 61 -8.37 0.26 -3.50
N ASP A 62 -7.90 1.32 -2.86
CA ASP A 62 -8.66 2.56 -2.62
C ASP A 62 -7.72 3.67 -2.11
N THR A 63 -8.26 4.80 -1.69
CA THR A 63 -7.55 5.77 -0.84
C THR A 63 -7.28 5.17 0.54
N GLU A 64 -6.22 5.62 1.20
CA GLU A 64 -5.87 5.16 2.54
C GLU A 64 -7.02 5.36 3.54
N LYS A 65 -7.70 6.52 3.47
CA LYS A 65 -8.87 6.82 4.28
C LYS A 65 -10.00 5.79 4.09
N ASN A 66 -10.33 5.44 2.85
CA ASN A 66 -11.38 4.46 2.57
C ASN A 66 -10.95 3.04 2.96
N ILE A 67 -9.69 2.68 2.78
CA ILE A 67 -9.11 1.42 3.26
C ILE A 67 -9.26 1.30 4.78
N ILE A 68 -8.86 2.33 5.54
CA ILE A 68 -8.98 2.33 7.00
C ILE A 68 -10.45 2.23 7.41
N ARG A 69 -11.34 2.96 6.75
CA ARG A 69 -12.79 2.88 6.98
C ARG A 69 -13.33 1.48 6.73
N PHE A 70 -12.94 0.84 5.62
CA PHE A 70 -13.38 -0.51 5.26
C PHE A 70 -12.89 -1.56 6.27
N LEU A 71 -11.64 -1.42 6.74
CA LEU A 71 -11.01 -2.38 7.64
C LEU A 71 -11.49 -2.25 9.09
N PHE A 72 -11.69 -1.02 9.58
CA PHE A 72 -11.92 -0.76 11.01
C PHE A 72 -13.22 0.01 11.33
N GLY A 73 -13.85 0.63 10.33
CA GLY A 73 -15.00 1.51 10.52
C GLY A 73 -14.64 2.97 10.81
N ASN A 74 -15.65 3.85 10.73
CA ASN A 74 -15.49 5.31 10.82
C ASN A 74 -15.04 5.82 12.19
N ASN A 75 -15.42 5.15 13.27
CA ASN A 75 -15.18 5.61 14.65
C ASN A 75 -14.00 4.88 15.31
N SER A 76 -13.16 4.22 14.50
CA SER A 76 -12.03 3.44 15.00
C SER A 76 -10.87 4.32 15.46
N SER A 77 -10.07 3.80 16.40
CA SER A 77 -8.83 4.47 16.83
C SER A 77 -7.85 4.69 15.67
N GLN A 78 -7.87 3.83 14.65
CA GLN A 78 -7.06 3.92 13.45
C GLN A 78 -7.49 5.09 12.57
N MET A 79 -8.81 5.34 12.44
CA MET A 79 -9.32 6.51 11.73
C MET A 79 -8.92 7.82 12.43
N LEU A 80 -8.99 7.86 13.76
CA LEU A 80 -8.53 9.00 14.54
C LEU A 80 -7.03 9.24 14.38
N ALA A 81 -6.21 8.18 14.50
CA ALA A 81 -4.77 8.25 14.29
C ALA A 81 -4.40 8.76 12.89
N TYR A 82 -5.10 8.27 11.85
CA TYR A 82 -4.92 8.77 10.49
C TYR A 82 -5.26 10.25 10.37
N ALA A 83 -6.38 10.70 10.94
CA ALA A 83 -6.77 12.10 10.90
C ALA A 83 -5.75 13.01 11.59
N ASP A 84 -5.21 12.59 12.74
CA ASP A 84 -4.18 13.35 13.47
C ASP A 84 -2.83 13.36 12.74
N LEU A 85 -2.50 12.28 12.00
CA LEU A 85 -1.29 12.24 11.16
C LEU A 85 -1.38 13.24 10.01
N ILE A 86 -2.51 13.25 9.29
CA ILE A 86 -2.74 14.18 8.16
C ILE A 86 -2.79 15.64 8.62
N LYS A 87 -3.35 15.91 9.82
CA LYS A 87 -3.37 17.26 10.40
C LYS A 87 -2.02 17.71 10.97
N GLY A 88 -1.05 16.82 11.08
CA GLY A 88 0.24 17.12 11.70
C GLY A 88 0.18 17.38 13.21
N THR A 89 -0.89 16.94 13.88
CA THR A 89 -1.12 17.14 15.33
C THR A 89 -0.61 15.98 16.19
N THR A 90 -0.15 14.91 15.55
CA THR A 90 0.30 13.69 16.22
C THR A 90 1.63 13.87 16.96
N LYS A 91 1.66 13.47 18.24
CA LYS A 91 2.91 13.27 18.99
C LYS A 91 3.59 11.99 18.49
N GLU A 92 4.90 12.06 18.22
CA GLU A 92 5.68 10.93 17.65
C GLU A 92 5.09 10.36 16.34
N PRO A 93 4.96 11.17 15.26
CA PRO A 93 4.23 10.78 14.05
C PRO A 93 4.73 9.49 13.40
N LEU A 94 6.05 9.23 13.39
CA LEU A 94 6.60 7.99 12.84
C LEU A 94 6.17 6.74 13.61
N LYS A 95 6.09 6.82 14.93
CA LYS A 95 5.67 5.69 15.78
C LYS A 95 4.20 5.37 15.57
N VAL A 96 3.37 6.41 15.46
CA VAL A 96 1.94 6.26 15.14
C VAL A 96 1.76 5.70 13.73
N ARG A 97 2.53 6.18 12.74
CA ARG A 97 2.52 5.64 11.37
C ARG A 97 2.88 4.16 11.35
N PHE A 98 3.96 3.75 12.00
CA PHE A 98 4.35 2.33 12.03
C PHE A 98 3.32 1.44 12.74
N LYS A 99 2.67 1.95 13.78
CA LYS A 99 1.55 1.25 14.40
C LYS A 99 0.38 1.10 13.42
N LEU A 100 0.00 2.17 12.72
CA LEU A 100 -1.07 2.15 11.74
C LEU A 100 -0.77 1.19 10.58
N ASP A 101 0.46 1.19 10.06
CA ASP A 101 0.92 0.25 9.03
C ASP A 101 0.75 -1.20 9.46
N ARG A 102 1.15 -1.52 10.70
CA ARG A 102 1.01 -2.87 11.28
C ARG A 102 -0.46 -3.25 11.44
N ASP A 103 -1.28 -2.34 11.93
CA ASP A 103 -2.71 -2.59 12.10
C ASP A 103 -3.38 -2.86 10.74
N LEU A 104 -3.07 -2.03 9.73
CA LEU A 104 -3.51 -2.19 8.34
C LEU A 104 -3.09 -3.55 7.76
N PHE A 105 -1.82 -3.91 7.92
CA PHE A 105 -1.28 -5.21 7.50
C PHE A 105 -2.08 -6.37 8.10
N ASN A 106 -2.28 -6.38 9.42
CA ASN A 106 -3.00 -7.45 10.10
C ASN A 106 -4.46 -7.52 9.66
N ALA A 107 -5.16 -6.39 9.59
CA ALA A 107 -6.57 -6.36 9.24
C ALA A 107 -6.82 -6.76 7.79
N ALA A 108 -5.98 -6.33 6.85
CA ALA A 108 -6.08 -6.72 5.46
C ALA A 108 -5.79 -8.22 5.26
N LYS A 109 -4.73 -8.76 5.89
CA LYS A 109 -4.45 -10.20 5.86
C LYS A 109 -5.59 -11.03 6.44
N ASN A 110 -6.17 -10.62 7.57
CA ASN A 110 -7.30 -11.32 8.19
C ASN A 110 -8.57 -11.31 7.33
N LYS A 111 -8.66 -10.41 6.34
CA LYS A 111 -9.72 -10.37 5.33
C LYS A 111 -9.31 -11.03 4.00
N ASN A 112 -8.23 -11.81 3.99
CA ASN A 112 -7.70 -12.53 2.83
C ASN A 112 -7.19 -11.64 1.69
N HIS A 113 -6.75 -10.42 2.01
CA HIS A 113 -5.99 -9.60 1.06
C HIS A 113 -4.50 -9.93 1.12
N ASP A 114 -3.85 -9.96 -0.04
CA ASP A 114 -2.40 -10.18 -0.19
C ASP A 114 -1.62 -8.89 -0.47
N ALA A 115 -2.33 -7.80 -0.79
CA ALA A 115 -1.76 -6.48 -1.00
C ALA A 115 -2.74 -5.36 -0.63
N ILE A 116 -2.19 -4.19 -0.31
CA ILE A 116 -2.93 -2.93 -0.21
C ILE A 116 -2.33 -1.99 -1.26
N ALA A 117 -3.15 -1.47 -2.18
CA ALA A 117 -2.74 -0.46 -3.15
C ALA A 117 -3.44 0.86 -2.84
N VAL A 118 -2.67 1.84 -2.39
CA VAL A 118 -3.16 3.18 -2.04
C VAL A 118 -3.08 4.09 -3.26
N VAL A 119 -4.17 4.82 -3.52
CA VAL A 119 -4.24 5.85 -4.55
C VAL A 119 -4.64 7.20 -3.97
N ALA A 120 -4.33 8.27 -4.71
CA ALA A 120 -4.76 9.62 -4.36
C ALA A 120 -6.29 9.80 -4.55
N GLU A 121 -6.88 10.74 -3.81
CA GLU A 121 -8.34 10.95 -3.81
C GLU A 121 -8.86 11.45 -5.16
N GLU A 122 -8.10 12.31 -5.84
CA GLU A 122 -8.37 12.81 -7.19
C GLU A 122 -8.33 11.70 -8.25
N GLU A 123 -7.72 10.55 -7.95
CA GLU A 123 -7.60 9.40 -8.85
C GLU A 123 -8.73 8.38 -8.71
N LEU A 124 -9.66 8.57 -7.75
CA LEU A 124 -10.81 7.70 -7.55
C LEU A 124 -11.71 7.56 -8.80
N GLY A 125 -11.75 8.59 -9.64
CA GLY A 125 -12.44 8.51 -10.93
C GLY A 125 -11.89 7.41 -11.85
N LYS A 126 -10.58 7.14 -11.80
CA LYS A 126 -9.97 6.05 -12.58
C LYS A 126 -10.29 4.68 -11.97
N ILE A 127 -10.29 4.57 -10.65
CA ILE A 127 -10.66 3.34 -9.93
C ILE A 127 -12.09 2.91 -10.25
N LYS A 128 -13.04 3.85 -10.25
CA LYS A 128 -14.45 3.58 -10.67
C LYS A 128 -14.56 3.03 -12.09
N ASN A 129 -13.62 3.40 -12.96
CA ASN A 129 -13.50 2.90 -14.33
C ASN A 129 -12.59 1.67 -14.46
N HIS A 130 -12.33 0.95 -13.36
CA HIS A 130 -11.46 -0.23 -13.30
C HIS A 130 -10.06 0.02 -13.84
N LYS A 131 -9.54 1.24 -13.66
CA LYS A 131 -8.22 1.65 -14.14
C LYS A 131 -7.36 2.15 -12.98
N LEU A 132 -6.19 1.55 -12.83
CA LEU A 132 -5.23 1.94 -11.83
C LEU A 132 -4.48 3.22 -12.29
N PRO A 133 -4.39 4.28 -11.46
CA PRO A 133 -3.68 5.52 -11.79
C PRO A 133 -2.17 5.30 -11.94
N ARG A 134 -1.44 6.28 -12.47
CA ARG A 134 0.01 6.15 -12.66
C ARG A 134 0.73 6.07 -11.31
N SER A 135 0.43 7.00 -10.41
CA SER A 135 0.95 7.02 -9.05
C SER A 135 0.13 6.10 -8.16
N VAL A 136 0.79 5.10 -7.57
CA VAL A 136 0.20 4.12 -6.65
C VAL A 136 1.29 3.71 -5.67
N GLU A 137 0.93 3.67 -4.39
CA GLU A 137 1.73 3.01 -3.37
C GLU A 137 1.20 1.60 -3.16
N LEU A 138 2.08 0.60 -3.13
CA LEU A 138 1.71 -0.80 -2.97
C LEU A 138 2.38 -1.35 -1.72
N ASN A 139 1.61 -1.94 -0.82
CA ASN A 139 2.11 -2.73 0.29
C ASN A 139 1.78 -4.20 0.05
N VAL A 140 2.81 -5.01 -0.25
CA VAL A 140 2.67 -6.47 -0.39
C VAL A 140 2.72 -7.12 0.99
N LEU A 141 1.66 -7.85 1.35
CA LEU A 141 1.46 -8.42 2.68
C LEU A 141 1.93 -9.89 2.78
N ASP A 142 1.98 -10.59 1.64
CA ASP A 142 2.61 -11.89 1.51
C ASP A 142 3.97 -11.73 0.82
N THR A 143 5.03 -11.55 1.60
CA THR A 143 6.38 -11.38 1.07
C THR A 143 7.06 -12.68 0.67
N GLU A 144 6.51 -13.84 1.03
CA GLU A 144 7.08 -15.15 0.67
C GLU A 144 6.50 -15.66 -0.66
N GLY A 145 5.20 -15.44 -0.92
CA GLY A 145 4.55 -15.78 -2.18
C GLY A 145 4.34 -14.62 -3.16
N GLY A 146 4.37 -13.37 -2.68
CA GLY A 146 3.97 -12.18 -3.44
C GLY A 146 5.11 -11.40 -4.10
N ILE A 147 6.37 -11.78 -3.89
CA ILE A 147 7.55 -11.18 -4.55
C ILE A 147 8.19 -12.19 -5.49
N LEU A 148 8.29 -11.83 -6.77
CA LEU A 148 8.99 -12.62 -7.76
C LEU A 148 10.47 -12.21 -7.73
N LYS A 149 11.35 -13.14 -7.35
CA LYS A 149 12.81 -12.95 -7.32
C LYS A 149 13.40 -12.89 -8.72
#